data_AF-Q5H0G4-F1
#
_entry.id   AF-Q5H0G4-F1
#
_cell.length_a   1.000
_cell.length_b   1.000
_cell.length_c   1.000
_cell.angle_alpha   90.00
_cell.angle_beta   90.00
_cell.angle_gamma   90.00
#
_symmetry.space_group_name_H-M   'P 1'
#
loop_
_entity.id
_entity.type
_entity.pdbx_description
1 polymer ?
#
loop_
_entity_poly.entity_id
_entity_poly.type
_entity_poly.pdbx_seq_one_letter_code
_entity_poly.pdbx_strand_id
1 'polypeptide(L)'
;MMRHLCDALRDAPLQHMVLVTGTKHYLGAFENYGSGKAETPFRESEPRQPGENFYYTLEDLLFAHAQQHGFGWSVHRSHTIIGMANGSNAMNMGVTLAVYASLCKHTGQPFVFPGSQAQWNSLTDLTDAGLLGRQLAWAVLSPAARNQAFNTVNGDVFRWRWMWGEMATFFELDAAPCPAVPEPLEPRMRQTAPALWAELAAQHGLVEADVNRLASWWHTDADLGREIECVNDMTKSRELGFMDFYDSRASFFELFTRLRALRIIP
;
A
#
# COMPACT_ATOMS: atom_id res chain seq x y z
N MET A 1 8.94 18.77 6.03
CA MET A 1 7.72 18.84 5.20
C MET A 1 6.51 19.31 6.01
N MET A 2 5.99 18.52 6.96
CA MET A 2 4.76 18.87 7.72
C MET A 2 4.80 20.26 8.39
N ARG A 3 5.90 20.60 9.08
CA ARG A 3 6.07 21.95 9.66
C ARG A 3 5.91 23.06 8.63
N HIS A 4 6.54 22.94 7.46
CA HIS A 4 6.45 23.94 6.41
C HIS A 4 5.02 24.05 5.84
N LEU A 5 4.29 22.94 5.74
CA LEU A 5 2.89 22.95 5.33
C LEU A 5 2.02 23.70 6.35
N CYS A 6 2.14 23.36 7.64
CA CYS A 6 1.44 24.03 8.73
C CYS A 6 1.77 25.53 8.77
N ASP A 7 3.04 25.90 8.65
CA ASP A 7 3.47 27.29 8.64
C ASP A 7 2.91 28.07 7.45
N ALA A 8 2.87 27.46 6.25
CA ALA A 8 2.33 28.07 5.05
C ALA A 8 0.79 28.24 5.10
N LEU A 9 0.09 27.40 5.86
CA LEU A 9 -1.37 27.43 6.00
C LEU A 9 -1.84 28.18 7.25
N ARG A 10 -0.93 28.80 8.01
CA ARG A 10 -1.22 29.42 9.32
C ARG A 10 -2.39 30.39 9.32
N ASP A 11 -2.52 31.18 8.25
CA ASP A 11 -3.55 32.23 8.11
C ASP A 11 -4.73 31.79 7.22
N ALA A 12 -4.71 30.54 6.71
CA ALA A 12 -5.82 30.02 5.92
C ALA A 12 -7.01 29.69 6.84
N PRO A 13 -8.27 29.84 6.36
CA PRO A 13 -9.46 29.48 7.13
C PRO A 13 -9.70 27.96 7.15
N LEU A 14 -8.69 27.21 7.61
CA LEU A 14 -8.67 25.75 7.60
C LEU A 14 -9.76 25.19 8.52
N GLN A 15 -10.55 24.24 8.02
CA GLN A 15 -11.61 23.58 8.79
C GLN A 15 -11.20 22.21 9.29
N HIS A 16 -10.43 21.48 8.47
CA HIS A 16 -10.00 20.12 8.75
C HIS A 16 -8.70 19.79 8.00
N MET A 17 -7.80 19.02 8.62
CA MET A 17 -6.62 18.46 7.97
C MET A 17 -6.62 16.93 8.08
N VAL A 18 -6.42 16.27 6.95
CA VAL A 18 -6.35 14.82 6.85
C VAL A 18 -4.89 14.41 6.73
N LEU A 19 -4.46 13.46 7.55
CA LEU A 19 -3.12 12.88 7.51
C LEU A 19 -3.19 11.39 7.18
N VAL A 20 -2.54 10.98 6.10
CA VAL A 20 -2.36 9.55 5.78
C VAL A 20 -1.03 9.09 6.37
N THR A 21 -1.06 8.03 7.18
CA THR A 21 0.10 7.33 7.73
C THR A 21 0.10 5.88 7.24
N GLY A 22 0.06 4.89 8.11
CA GLY A 22 -0.09 3.50 7.70
C GLY A 22 0.05 2.48 8.82
N THR A 23 -0.14 1.20 8.48
CA THR A 23 -0.01 0.05 9.39
C THR A 23 1.35 -0.01 10.10
N LYS A 24 2.39 0.66 9.58
CA LYS A 24 3.67 0.78 10.29
C LYS A 24 3.57 1.50 11.64
N HIS A 25 2.45 2.17 11.94
CA HIS A 25 2.14 2.65 13.28
C HIS A 25 2.18 1.50 14.33
N TYR A 26 1.76 0.31 13.94
CA TYR A 26 1.65 -0.87 14.81
C TYR A 26 2.88 -1.78 14.75
N LEU A 27 3.64 -1.71 13.65
CA LEU A 27 4.74 -2.64 13.35
C LEU A 27 6.13 -2.18 13.85
N GLY A 28 6.21 -1.00 14.48
CA GLY A 28 7.46 -0.44 15.01
C GLY A 28 8.22 0.46 14.04
N ALA A 29 9.41 0.90 14.46
CA ALA A 29 10.29 1.77 13.68
C ALA A 29 10.76 1.11 12.37
N PHE A 30 11.23 1.91 11.41
CA PHE A 30 11.73 1.39 10.12
C PHE A 30 12.90 0.41 10.30
N GLU A 31 13.78 0.66 11.27
CA GLU A 31 14.93 -0.18 11.62
C GLU A 31 14.53 -1.51 12.30
N ASN A 32 13.31 -1.58 12.84
CA ASN A 32 12.75 -2.72 13.57
C ASN A 32 11.40 -3.15 12.95
N TYR A 33 11.26 -3.03 11.63
CA TYR A 33 10.00 -3.26 10.93
C TYR A 33 9.52 -4.70 11.12
N GLY A 34 8.34 -4.88 11.70
CA GLY A 34 7.77 -6.21 11.97
C GLY A 34 8.20 -6.82 13.31
N SER A 35 8.96 -6.10 14.14
CA SER A 35 9.24 -6.50 15.53
C SER A 35 8.20 -5.96 16.54
N GLY A 36 7.19 -5.25 16.05
CA GLY A 36 6.08 -4.75 16.87
C GLY A 36 5.39 -5.89 17.61
N LYS A 37 4.97 -5.63 18.85
CA LYS A 37 4.24 -6.61 19.68
C LYS A 37 2.72 -6.39 19.65
N ALA A 38 2.25 -5.52 18.75
CA ALA A 38 0.82 -5.27 18.60
C ALA A 38 0.14 -6.55 18.11
N GLU A 39 -0.97 -6.90 18.74
CA GLU A 39 -1.76 -8.08 18.41
C GLU A 39 -2.61 -7.79 17.16
N THR A 40 -2.67 -8.72 16.21
CA THR A 40 -3.60 -8.63 15.08
C THR A 40 -5.01 -9.15 15.47
N PRO A 41 -6.10 -8.58 14.92
CA PRO A 41 -6.11 -7.43 14.02
C PRO A 41 -5.76 -6.13 14.76
N PHE A 42 -4.93 -5.28 14.15
CA PHE A 42 -4.47 -4.03 14.73
C PHE A 42 -5.63 -3.07 14.93
N ARG A 43 -5.71 -2.44 16.11
CA ARG A 43 -6.77 -1.49 16.49
C ARG A 43 -6.19 -0.11 16.69
N GLU A 44 -6.97 0.94 16.43
CA GLU A 44 -6.48 2.31 16.60
C GLU A 44 -6.21 2.68 18.06
N SER A 45 -6.75 1.91 19.01
CA SER A 45 -6.48 1.98 20.45
C SER A 45 -5.13 1.42 20.86
N GLU A 46 -4.43 0.70 19.97
CA GLU A 46 -3.09 0.19 20.27
C GLU A 46 -2.13 1.35 20.57
N PRO A 47 -1.33 1.26 21.65
CA PRO A 47 -0.37 2.30 21.98
C PRO A 47 0.75 2.38 20.93
N ARG A 48 1.35 3.56 20.83
CA ARG A 48 2.58 3.76 20.04
C ARG A 48 3.64 2.76 20.48
N GLN A 49 4.26 2.08 19.52
CA GLN A 49 5.38 1.19 19.79
C GLN A 49 6.62 2.00 20.22
N PRO A 50 7.50 1.44 21.07
CA PRO A 50 8.77 2.07 21.41
C PRO A 50 9.64 2.37 20.19
N GLY A 51 10.43 3.43 20.26
CA GLY A 51 11.37 3.83 19.21
C GLY A 51 10.85 4.97 18.32
N GLU A 52 11.71 5.40 17.40
CA GLU A 52 11.40 6.51 16.50
C GLU A 52 10.53 6.05 15.32
N ASN A 53 9.36 6.67 15.17
CA ASN A 53 8.51 6.50 14.00
C ASN A 53 8.05 7.87 13.54
N PHE A 54 8.35 8.22 12.29
CA PHE A 54 8.01 9.53 11.75
C PHE A 54 6.48 9.76 11.73
N TYR A 55 5.65 8.71 11.71
CA TYR A 55 4.19 8.85 11.86
C TYR A 55 3.82 9.52 13.18
N TYR A 56 4.51 9.19 14.28
CA TYR A 56 4.25 9.79 15.58
C TYR A 56 4.59 11.28 15.56
N THR A 57 5.72 11.65 14.95
CA THR A 57 6.10 13.05 14.75
C THR A 57 5.10 13.81 13.89
N LEU A 58 4.57 13.19 12.82
CA LEU A 58 3.55 13.80 11.97
C LEU A 58 2.23 14.01 12.74
N GLU A 59 1.79 13.01 13.50
CA GLU A 59 0.62 13.09 14.39
C GLU A 59 0.80 14.21 15.43
N ASP A 60 1.92 14.28 16.13
CA ASP A 60 2.16 15.28 17.18
C ASP A 60 2.14 16.71 16.62
N LEU A 61 2.75 16.92 15.44
CA LEU A 61 2.72 18.20 14.75
C LEU A 61 1.30 18.57 14.28
N LEU A 62 0.55 17.61 13.76
CA LEU A 62 -0.85 17.79 13.36
C LEU A 62 -1.70 18.21 14.56
N PHE A 63 -1.63 17.48 15.67
CA PHE A 63 -2.46 17.71 16.85
C PHE A 63 -2.15 19.05 17.49
N ALA A 64 -0.87 19.40 17.65
CA ALA A 64 -0.46 20.69 18.19
C ALA A 64 -0.95 21.86 17.31
N HIS A 65 -0.80 21.74 15.98
CA HIS A 65 -1.24 22.79 15.06
C HIS A 65 -2.77 22.92 15.02
N ALA A 66 -3.50 21.80 15.02
CA ALA A 66 -4.96 21.79 15.09
C ALA A 66 -5.47 22.44 16.39
N GLN A 67 -4.84 22.15 17.52
CA GLN A 67 -5.17 22.76 18.79
C GLN A 67 -4.91 24.27 18.79
N GLN A 68 -3.78 24.71 18.22
CA GLN A 68 -3.40 26.12 18.16
C GLN A 68 -4.33 26.95 17.25
N HIS A 69 -4.82 26.37 16.15
CA HIS A 69 -5.55 27.10 15.12
C HIS A 69 -7.05 26.77 15.04
N GLY A 70 -7.55 25.82 15.84
CA GLY A 70 -8.99 25.53 15.98
C GLY A 70 -9.62 24.69 14.87
N PHE A 71 -8.83 24.05 14.01
CA PHE A 71 -9.33 23.16 12.95
C PHE A 71 -9.38 21.69 13.41
N GLY A 72 -10.14 20.85 12.71
CA GLY A 72 -10.28 19.43 13.03
C GLY A 72 -9.23 18.57 12.34
N TRP A 73 -9.08 17.34 12.76
CA TRP A 73 -8.17 16.44 12.07
C TRP A 73 -8.69 15.02 11.98
N SER A 74 -8.16 14.26 11.03
CA SER A 74 -8.28 12.81 11.00
C SER A 74 -6.98 12.18 10.54
N VAL A 75 -6.64 11.03 11.12
CA VAL A 75 -5.47 10.24 10.74
C VAL A 75 -5.94 8.93 10.12
N HIS A 76 -5.38 8.54 8.97
CA HIS A 76 -5.79 7.37 8.22
C HIS A 76 -4.59 6.43 8.05
N ARG A 77 -4.69 5.24 8.65
CA ARG A 77 -3.63 4.24 8.75
C ARG A 77 -3.92 3.15 7.72
N SER A 78 -3.53 3.41 6.48
CA SER A 78 -3.63 2.44 5.38
C SER A 78 -2.62 1.30 5.53
N HIS A 79 -2.99 0.11 5.08
CA HIS A 79 -2.05 -0.97 4.81
C HIS A 79 -1.33 -0.70 3.46
N THR A 80 -0.82 -1.73 2.80
CA THR A 80 -0.27 -1.62 1.45
C THR A 80 -1.37 -1.11 0.51
N ILE A 81 -1.12 0.04 -0.10
CA ILE A 81 -2.06 0.69 -1.00
C ILE A 81 -1.94 0.09 -2.41
N ILE A 82 -3.07 -0.37 -2.94
CA ILE A 82 -3.22 -0.77 -4.34
C ILE A 82 -3.96 0.33 -5.08
N GLY A 83 -3.32 0.88 -6.11
CA GLY A 83 -3.86 1.96 -6.91
C GLY A 83 -2.81 2.54 -7.83
N MET A 84 -3.18 3.60 -8.54
CA MET A 84 -2.30 4.29 -9.46
C MET A 84 -1.97 5.68 -8.93
N ALA A 85 -0.69 6.04 -8.98
CA ALA A 85 -0.20 7.38 -8.71
C ALA A 85 0.28 8.02 -10.02
N ASN A 86 0.17 9.35 -10.12
CA ASN A 86 0.77 10.09 -11.23
C ASN A 86 2.28 10.28 -10.96
N GLY A 87 3.12 10.00 -11.95
CA GLY A 87 4.58 10.15 -11.84
C GLY A 87 5.26 9.01 -11.06
N SER A 88 6.47 9.27 -10.55
CA SER A 88 7.24 8.28 -9.80
C SER A 88 6.69 8.10 -8.39
N ASN A 89 6.28 6.88 -8.04
CA ASN A 89 5.88 6.50 -6.69
C ASN A 89 6.88 5.51 -6.10
N ALA A 90 7.42 5.83 -4.92
CA ALA A 90 8.40 5.00 -4.23
C ALA A 90 7.81 3.69 -3.68
N MET A 91 6.49 3.62 -3.47
CA MET A 91 5.80 2.48 -2.82
C MET A 91 4.59 2.06 -3.65
N ASN A 92 4.83 1.22 -4.66
CA ASN A 92 3.81 0.86 -5.66
C ASN A 92 3.77 -0.63 -5.97
N MET A 93 3.28 -1.43 -5.02
CA MET A 93 3.24 -2.90 -5.16
C MET A 93 2.39 -3.33 -6.36
N GLY A 94 1.21 -2.74 -6.54
CA GLY A 94 0.29 -3.11 -7.64
C GLY A 94 0.96 -2.98 -9.01
N VAL A 95 1.55 -1.82 -9.32
CA VAL A 95 2.27 -1.64 -10.61
C VAL A 95 3.51 -2.53 -10.68
N THR A 96 4.26 -2.67 -9.59
CA THR A 96 5.46 -3.53 -9.55
C THR A 96 5.14 -4.98 -9.91
N LEU A 97 4.06 -5.54 -9.35
CA LEU A 97 3.62 -6.90 -9.63
C LEU A 97 3.09 -7.04 -11.07
N ALA A 98 2.42 -6.02 -11.60
CA ALA A 98 1.97 -6.01 -13.00
C ALA A 98 3.15 -6.03 -13.98
N VAL A 99 4.20 -5.23 -13.72
CA VAL A 99 5.44 -5.21 -14.49
C VAL A 99 6.14 -6.57 -14.38
N TYR A 100 6.25 -7.12 -13.17
CA TYR A 100 6.88 -8.43 -12.96
C TYR A 100 6.17 -9.54 -13.75
N ALA A 101 4.84 -9.62 -13.66
CA ALA A 101 4.05 -10.58 -14.42
C ALA A 101 4.23 -10.40 -15.94
N SER A 102 4.23 -9.16 -16.42
CA SER A 102 4.44 -8.85 -17.84
C SER A 102 5.82 -9.30 -18.33
N LEU A 103 6.87 -9.11 -17.52
CA LEU A 103 8.23 -9.58 -17.82
C LEU A 103 8.31 -11.12 -17.80
N CYS A 104 7.66 -11.79 -16.84
CA CYS A 104 7.55 -13.25 -16.83
C CYS A 104 6.88 -13.76 -18.12
N LYS A 105 5.78 -13.14 -18.55
CA LYS A 105 5.09 -13.49 -19.80
C LYS A 105 5.98 -13.29 -21.03
N HIS A 106 6.68 -12.17 -21.10
CA HIS A 106 7.55 -11.84 -22.22
C HIS A 106 8.75 -12.80 -22.34
N THR A 107 9.36 -13.15 -21.21
CA THR A 107 10.58 -13.97 -21.18
C THR A 107 10.33 -15.47 -21.07
N GLY A 108 9.08 -15.88 -20.80
CA GLY A 108 8.73 -17.26 -20.47
C GLY A 108 9.26 -17.72 -19.10
N GLN A 109 9.77 -16.81 -18.28
CA GLN A 109 10.24 -17.16 -16.94
C GLN A 109 9.07 -17.45 -15.99
N PRO A 110 9.25 -18.36 -15.01
CA PRO A 110 8.20 -18.66 -14.05
C PRO A 110 7.77 -17.44 -13.23
N PHE A 111 6.46 -17.33 -12.95
CA PHE A 111 5.90 -16.28 -12.10
C PHE A 111 5.97 -16.69 -10.63
N VAL A 112 7.13 -16.42 -10.01
CA VAL A 112 7.52 -16.89 -8.67
C VAL A 112 7.13 -15.86 -7.62
N PHE A 113 6.44 -16.29 -6.56
CA PHE A 113 6.18 -15.43 -5.41
C PHE A 113 7.50 -15.03 -4.72
N PRO A 114 7.78 -13.72 -4.55
CA PRO A 114 9.08 -13.27 -4.05
C PRO A 114 9.20 -13.23 -2.53
N GLY A 115 8.07 -13.34 -1.82
CA GLY A 115 7.98 -13.08 -0.39
C GLY A 115 8.29 -14.26 0.52
N SER A 116 8.05 -14.04 1.82
CA SER A 116 8.25 -15.03 2.87
C SER A 116 7.17 -16.12 2.86
N GLN A 117 7.50 -17.27 3.46
CA GLN A 117 6.51 -18.32 3.73
C GLN A 117 5.42 -17.84 4.69
N ALA A 118 5.75 -16.93 5.60
CA ALA A 118 4.77 -16.29 6.48
C ALA A 118 3.73 -15.50 5.68
N GLN A 119 4.13 -14.60 4.77
CA GLN A 119 3.17 -13.86 3.93
C GLN A 119 2.40 -14.79 2.99
N TRP A 120 3.06 -15.78 2.41
CA TRP A 120 2.41 -16.74 1.51
C TRP A 120 1.21 -17.44 2.17
N ASN A 121 1.38 -17.81 3.45
CA ASN A 121 0.43 -18.63 4.18
C ASN A 121 -0.49 -17.86 5.11
N SER A 122 -0.16 -16.65 5.56
CA SER A 122 -0.97 -15.88 6.54
C SER A 122 -2.14 -15.14 5.90
N LEU A 123 -3.10 -14.71 6.70
CA LEU A 123 -4.13 -13.78 6.22
C LEU A 123 -3.53 -12.37 6.10
N THR A 124 -3.97 -11.62 5.11
CA THR A 124 -3.61 -10.21 4.96
C THR A 124 -4.82 -9.44 4.47
N ASP A 125 -4.90 -8.17 4.86
CA ASP A 125 -5.71 -7.17 4.18
C ASP A 125 -4.83 -6.29 3.29
N LEU A 126 -5.46 -5.34 2.60
CA LEU A 126 -4.86 -4.31 1.76
C LEU A 126 -5.73 -3.05 1.80
N THR A 127 -5.24 -1.96 1.20
CA THR A 127 -5.99 -0.72 1.02
C THR A 127 -6.16 -0.40 -0.47
N ASP A 128 -7.38 -0.38 -0.97
CA ASP A 128 -7.69 0.25 -2.25
C ASP A 128 -7.55 1.77 -2.15
N ALA A 129 -6.87 2.38 -3.12
CA ALA A 129 -6.66 3.83 -3.13
C ALA A 129 -7.98 4.62 -3.27
N GLY A 130 -8.97 4.06 -3.97
CA GLY A 130 -10.31 4.63 -4.08
C GLY A 130 -11.07 4.59 -2.75
N LEU A 131 -11.04 3.45 -2.05
CA LEU A 131 -11.62 3.31 -0.71
C LEU A 131 -10.96 4.26 0.29
N LEU A 132 -9.63 4.38 0.26
CA LEU A 132 -8.91 5.37 1.04
C LEU A 132 -9.47 6.77 0.77
N GLY A 133 -9.58 7.17 -0.51
CA GLY A 133 -10.16 8.46 -0.90
C GLY A 133 -11.58 8.67 -0.37
N ARG A 134 -12.44 7.64 -0.40
CA ARG A 134 -13.79 7.69 0.17
C ARG A 134 -13.77 7.88 1.69
N GLN A 135 -12.89 7.19 2.41
CA GLN A 135 -12.75 7.37 3.86
C GLN A 135 -12.22 8.76 4.22
N LEU A 136 -11.27 9.31 3.44
CA LEU A 136 -10.78 10.68 3.65
C LEU A 136 -11.92 11.69 3.48
N ALA A 137 -12.71 11.56 2.42
CA ALA A 137 -13.85 12.43 2.14
C ALA A 137 -14.92 12.32 3.25
N TRP A 138 -15.24 11.09 3.67
CA TRP A 138 -16.15 10.85 4.79
C TRP A 138 -15.66 11.53 6.07
N ALA A 139 -14.37 11.41 6.41
CA ALA A 139 -13.84 11.94 7.66
C ALA A 139 -13.88 13.48 7.74
N VAL A 140 -13.79 14.16 6.59
CA VAL A 140 -13.91 15.63 6.51
C VAL A 140 -15.36 16.09 6.71
N LEU A 141 -16.34 15.28 6.28
CA LEU A 141 -17.77 15.63 6.30
C LEU A 141 -18.48 15.15 7.56
N SER A 142 -17.97 14.12 8.24
CA SER A 142 -18.59 13.50 9.40
C SER A 142 -18.13 14.15 10.71
N PRO A 143 -19.04 14.77 11.50
CA PRO A 143 -18.69 15.25 12.84
C PRO A 143 -18.15 14.15 13.76
N ALA A 144 -18.62 12.90 13.58
CA ALA A 144 -18.16 11.76 14.37
C ALA A 144 -16.70 11.37 14.08
N ALA A 145 -16.19 11.72 12.90
CA ALA A 145 -14.81 11.44 12.50
C ALA A 145 -13.81 12.53 12.94
N ARG A 146 -14.31 13.64 13.50
CA ARG A 146 -13.46 14.77 13.90
C ARG A 146 -12.55 14.36 15.06
N ASN A 147 -11.26 14.64 14.90
CA ASN A 147 -10.19 14.37 15.84
C ASN A 147 -10.03 12.88 16.17
N GLN A 148 -10.10 12.03 15.13
CA GLN A 148 -10.00 10.58 15.25
C GLN A 148 -8.93 10.01 14.31
N ALA A 149 -8.24 8.96 14.77
CA ALA A 149 -7.45 8.08 13.91
C ALA A 149 -8.29 6.87 13.50
N PHE A 150 -8.10 6.41 12.26
CA PHE A 150 -8.80 5.30 11.63
C PHE A 150 -7.82 4.38 10.92
N ASN A 151 -8.03 3.07 11.04
CA ASN A 151 -7.53 2.11 10.07
C ASN A 151 -8.28 2.30 8.73
N THR A 152 -7.58 1.99 7.64
CA THR A 152 -8.16 2.09 6.29
C THR A 152 -7.80 0.87 5.48
N VAL A 153 -8.65 -0.16 5.50
CA VAL A 153 -8.45 -1.39 4.72
C VAL A 153 -9.75 -1.82 4.04
N ASN A 154 -9.61 -2.69 3.04
CA ASN A 154 -10.68 -3.11 2.14
C ASN A 154 -11.88 -3.76 2.83
N GLY A 155 -11.68 -4.33 4.02
CA GLY A 155 -12.73 -4.96 4.82
C GLY A 155 -12.89 -6.46 4.54
N ASP A 156 -12.16 -7.00 3.56
CA ASP A 156 -11.91 -8.42 3.35
C ASP A 156 -10.47 -8.81 3.73
N VAL A 157 -10.19 -10.11 3.72
CA VAL A 157 -8.85 -10.68 3.92
C VAL A 157 -8.62 -11.81 2.92
N PHE A 158 -7.37 -12.05 2.56
CA PHE A 158 -7.00 -13.15 1.68
C PHE A 158 -5.64 -13.75 2.06
N ARG A 159 -5.24 -14.83 1.37
CA ARG A 159 -3.89 -15.38 1.45
C ARG A 159 -3.17 -15.17 0.12
N TRP A 160 -1.90 -14.76 0.16
CA TRP A 160 -1.12 -14.54 -1.05
C TRP A 160 -1.08 -15.75 -1.98
N ARG A 161 -1.09 -16.98 -1.44
CA ARG A 161 -1.18 -18.19 -2.25
C ARG A 161 -2.38 -18.28 -3.19
N TRP A 162 -3.51 -17.71 -2.78
CA TRP A 162 -4.70 -17.64 -3.62
C TRP A 162 -4.61 -16.45 -4.58
N MET A 163 -4.32 -15.25 -4.06
CA MET A 163 -4.23 -14.03 -4.88
C MET A 163 -3.18 -14.13 -5.98
N TRP A 164 -2.06 -14.80 -5.72
CA TRP A 164 -0.99 -15.02 -6.71
C TRP A 164 -1.47 -15.87 -7.89
N GLY A 165 -2.28 -16.91 -7.62
CA GLY A 165 -2.92 -17.71 -8.67
C GLY A 165 -3.95 -16.92 -9.47
N GLU A 166 -4.73 -16.06 -8.81
CA GLU A 166 -5.67 -15.15 -9.48
C GLU A 166 -4.92 -14.18 -10.41
N MET A 167 -3.84 -13.55 -9.94
CA MET A 167 -3.02 -12.66 -10.77
C MET A 167 -2.35 -13.40 -11.92
N ALA A 168 -1.81 -14.60 -11.70
CA ALA A 168 -1.23 -15.41 -12.76
C ALA A 168 -2.27 -15.67 -13.88
N THR A 169 -3.49 -16.06 -13.50
CA THR A 169 -4.60 -16.26 -14.44
C THR A 169 -4.92 -14.98 -15.23
N PHE A 170 -4.96 -13.81 -14.58
CA PHE A 170 -5.20 -12.52 -15.25
C PHE A 170 -4.15 -12.18 -16.31
N PHE A 171 -2.90 -12.56 -16.08
CA PHE A 171 -1.79 -12.37 -17.02
C PHE A 171 -1.62 -13.52 -18.02
N GLU A 172 -2.46 -14.57 -17.95
CA GLU A 172 -2.32 -15.81 -18.73
C GLU A 172 -0.96 -16.48 -18.47
N LEU A 173 -0.62 -16.60 -17.19
CA LEU A 173 0.56 -17.28 -16.67
C LEU A 173 0.15 -18.42 -15.76
N ASP A 174 1.06 -19.37 -15.59
CA ASP A 174 1.00 -20.32 -14.48
C ASP A 174 1.77 -19.76 -13.27
N ALA A 175 1.12 -19.77 -12.11
CA ALA A 175 1.79 -19.46 -10.85
C ALA A 175 2.79 -20.57 -10.52
N ALA A 176 4.08 -20.22 -10.40
CA ALA A 176 5.08 -21.18 -9.95
C ALA A 176 4.82 -21.59 -8.49
N PRO A 177 5.23 -22.80 -8.08
CA PRO A 177 5.22 -23.18 -6.66
C PRO A 177 5.99 -22.15 -5.82
N CYS A 178 5.46 -21.80 -4.65
CA CYS A 178 6.17 -20.90 -3.74
C CYS A 178 7.52 -21.52 -3.33
N PRO A 179 8.65 -20.81 -3.53
CA PRO A 179 9.96 -21.31 -3.15
C PRO A 179 10.06 -21.60 -1.64
N ALA A 180 10.81 -22.65 -1.28
CA ALA A 180 11.10 -22.94 0.12
C ALA A 180 11.98 -21.85 0.78
N VAL A 181 12.84 -21.22 -0.01
CA VAL A 181 13.67 -20.07 0.39
C VAL A 181 13.18 -18.85 -0.40
N PRO A 182 12.86 -17.71 0.24
CA PRO A 182 12.36 -16.52 -0.45
C PRO A 182 13.27 -16.06 -1.59
N GLU A 183 12.66 -15.67 -2.72
CA GLU A 183 13.35 -15.20 -3.93
C GLU A 183 12.99 -13.73 -4.24
N PRO A 184 13.52 -12.76 -3.47
CA PRO A 184 13.16 -11.35 -3.58
C PRO A 184 13.39 -10.78 -4.99
N LEU A 185 12.53 -9.86 -5.40
CA LEU A 185 12.55 -9.22 -6.72
C LEU A 185 13.76 -8.31 -6.91
N GLU A 186 14.15 -7.51 -5.92
CA GLU A 186 15.18 -6.49 -6.08
C GLU A 186 16.53 -7.06 -6.54
N PRO A 187 17.07 -8.14 -5.94
CA PRO A 187 18.30 -8.75 -6.44
C PRO A 187 18.16 -9.40 -7.82
N ARG A 188 16.96 -9.86 -8.18
CA ARG A 188 16.68 -10.58 -9.43
C ARG A 188 16.43 -9.65 -10.61
N MET A 189 15.75 -8.53 -10.36
CA MET A 189 15.19 -7.65 -11.39
C MET A 189 16.00 -6.38 -11.59
N ARG A 190 16.69 -5.85 -10.57
CA ARG A 190 17.38 -4.55 -10.65
C ARG A 190 18.31 -4.41 -11.86
N GLN A 191 19.06 -5.47 -12.19
CA GLN A 191 20.03 -5.43 -13.30
C GLN A 191 19.43 -5.80 -14.66
N THR A 192 18.49 -6.74 -14.68
CA THR A 192 17.98 -7.37 -15.91
C THR A 192 16.71 -6.70 -16.44
N ALA A 193 15.83 -6.23 -15.55
CA ALA A 193 14.55 -5.64 -15.91
C ALA A 193 14.66 -4.40 -16.80
N PRO A 194 15.64 -3.47 -16.64
CA PRO A 194 15.68 -2.27 -17.48
C PRO A 194 15.80 -2.57 -18.98
N ALA A 195 16.66 -3.51 -19.36
CA ALA A 195 16.83 -3.88 -20.78
C ALA A 195 15.60 -4.62 -21.33
N LEU A 196 15.10 -5.61 -20.58
CA LEU A 196 13.93 -6.40 -20.97
C LEU A 196 12.65 -5.56 -21.08
N TRP A 197 12.46 -4.62 -20.15
CA TRP A 197 11.31 -3.72 -20.17
C TRP A 197 11.37 -2.73 -21.33
N ALA A 198 12.55 -2.18 -21.64
CA ALA A 198 12.71 -1.28 -22.78
C ALA A 198 12.38 -1.98 -24.12
N GLU A 199 12.78 -3.24 -24.28
CA GLU A 199 12.42 -4.07 -25.43
C GLU A 199 10.90 -4.29 -25.50
N LEU A 200 10.29 -4.75 -24.40
CA LEU A 200 8.85 -4.98 -24.31
C LEU A 200 8.05 -3.68 -24.56
N ALA A 201 8.51 -2.56 -24.02
CA ALA A 201 7.92 -1.25 -24.22
C ALA A 201 7.94 -0.82 -25.68
N ALA A 202 9.06 -1.05 -26.38
CA ALA A 202 9.16 -0.77 -27.81
C ALA A 202 8.24 -1.67 -28.64
N GLN A 203 8.17 -2.97 -28.32
CA GLN A 203 7.32 -3.93 -29.03
C GLN A 203 5.83 -3.63 -28.90
N HIS A 204 5.37 -3.19 -27.71
CA HIS A 204 3.96 -2.93 -27.41
C HIS A 204 3.55 -1.46 -27.48
N GLY A 205 4.49 -0.54 -27.74
CA GLY A 205 4.23 0.90 -27.76
C GLY A 205 3.77 1.44 -26.41
N LEU A 206 4.44 1.02 -25.33
CA LEU A 206 4.13 1.43 -23.96
C LEU A 206 4.57 2.88 -23.71
N VAL A 207 3.87 3.57 -22.81
CA VAL A 207 4.08 5.01 -22.53
C VAL A 207 5.31 5.30 -21.67
N GLU A 208 5.83 4.30 -20.95
CA GLU A 208 6.99 4.42 -20.07
C GLU A 208 7.95 3.25 -20.29
N ALA A 209 9.13 3.55 -20.81
CA ALA A 209 10.16 2.58 -21.16
C ALA A 209 11.22 2.41 -20.05
N ASP A 210 11.25 3.30 -19.05
CA ASP A 210 12.11 3.14 -17.89
C ASP A 210 11.36 2.44 -16.75
N VAL A 211 11.68 1.15 -16.56
CA VAL A 211 11.06 0.31 -15.53
C VAL A 211 11.25 0.87 -14.12
N ASN A 212 12.32 1.64 -13.86
CA ASN A 212 12.59 2.19 -12.53
C ASN A 212 11.65 3.34 -12.16
N ARG A 213 10.90 3.88 -13.14
CA ARG A 213 9.82 4.86 -12.90
C ARG A 213 8.50 4.18 -12.56
N LEU A 214 8.37 2.88 -12.81
CA LEU A 214 7.16 2.08 -12.63
C LEU A 214 7.24 1.16 -11.40
N ALA A 215 8.34 0.43 -11.27
CA ALA A 215 8.50 -0.67 -10.34
C ALA A 215 9.43 -0.29 -9.18
N SER A 216 8.99 -0.64 -7.98
CA SER A 216 9.76 -0.51 -6.74
C SER A 216 9.92 -1.90 -6.13
N TRP A 217 10.94 -2.63 -6.59
CA TRP A 217 11.15 -4.03 -6.22
C TRP A 217 11.44 -4.17 -4.73
N TRP A 218 12.35 -3.36 -4.20
CA TRP A 218 12.72 -3.34 -2.78
C TRP A 218 11.51 -3.14 -1.87
N HIS A 219 10.56 -2.28 -2.27
CA HIS A 219 9.36 -2.01 -1.48
C HIS A 219 8.45 -3.24 -1.47
N THR A 220 8.25 -3.85 -2.65
CA THR A 220 7.45 -5.06 -2.78
C THR A 220 8.06 -6.21 -1.97
N ASP A 221 9.39 -6.34 -1.98
CA ASP A 221 10.11 -7.30 -1.14
C ASP A 221 9.96 -7.00 0.35
N ALA A 222 10.03 -5.73 0.76
CA ALA A 222 9.85 -5.33 2.15
C ALA A 222 8.43 -5.65 2.67
N ASP A 223 7.40 -5.48 1.84
CA ASP A 223 6.03 -5.80 2.22
C ASP A 223 5.73 -7.30 2.17
N LEU A 224 6.17 -8.01 1.12
CA LEU A 224 5.94 -9.45 0.95
C LEU A 224 6.91 -10.33 1.74
N GLY A 225 8.01 -9.77 2.23
CA GLY A 225 9.02 -10.46 3.03
C GLY A 225 8.75 -10.46 4.53
N ARG A 226 7.66 -9.84 5.01
CA ARG A 226 7.32 -9.78 6.44
C ARG A 226 7.14 -11.18 7.04
N GLU A 227 7.72 -11.43 8.20
CA GLU A 227 7.57 -12.69 8.95
C GLU A 227 6.40 -12.66 9.96
N ILE A 228 5.39 -11.82 9.68
CA ILE A 228 4.25 -11.59 10.59
C ILE A 228 2.94 -11.42 9.81
N GLU A 229 1.86 -11.99 10.34
CA GLU A 229 0.50 -11.75 9.84
C GLU A 229 0.11 -10.27 10.06
N CYS A 230 -0.46 -9.60 9.07
CA CYS A 230 -0.83 -8.19 9.17
C CYS A 230 -2.30 -7.99 8.75
N VAL A 231 -3.17 -7.76 9.73
CA VAL A 231 -4.59 -7.44 9.52
C VAL A 231 -4.96 -6.28 10.43
N ASN A 232 -5.81 -5.39 9.96
CA ASN A 232 -6.25 -4.17 10.62
C ASN A 232 -7.76 -4.23 10.84
N ASP A 233 -8.21 -3.85 12.02
CA ASP A 233 -9.62 -3.86 12.39
C ASP A 233 -10.34 -2.62 11.81
N MET A 234 -11.53 -2.82 11.23
CA MET A 234 -12.37 -1.75 10.67
C MET A 234 -13.58 -1.41 11.55
N THR A 235 -13.68 -2.01 12.75
CA THR A 235 -14.86 -1.87 13.62
C THR A 235 -15.10 -0.43 14.01
N LYS A 236 -14.05 0.30 14.42
CA LYS A 236 -14.16 1.73 14.77
C LYS A 236 -14.74 2.58 13.62
N SER A 237 -14.23 2.38 12.40
CA SER A 237 -14.74 3.09 11.22
C SER A 237 -16.22 2.81 10.99
N ARG A 238 -16.63 1.54 11.10
CA ARG A 238 -18.01 1.09 10.92
C ARG A 238 -18.95 1.64 12.00
N GLU A 239 -18.55 1.59 13.26
CA GLU A 239 -19.31 2.13 14.39
C GLU A 239 -19.56 3.64 14.27
N LEU A 240 -18.62 4.37 13.66
CA LEU A 240 -18.76 5.81 13.40
C LEU A 240 -19.44 6.13 12.05
N GLY A 241 -19.88 5.12 11.31
CA GLY A 241 -20.73 5.27 10.13
C GLY A 241 -20.03 5.15 8.77
N PHE A 242 -18.76 4.76 8.72
CA PHE A 242 -18.08 4.41 7.46
C PHE A 242 -18.25 2.92 7.17
N MET A 243 -19.23 2.59 6.32
CA MET A 243 -19.64 1.22 6.00
C MET A 243 -19.10 0.71 4.66
N ASP A 244 -18.36 1.54 3.92
CA ASP A 244 -17.78 1.16 2.64
C ASP A 244 -16.76 0.03 2.81
N PHE A 245 -16.72 -0.86 1.82
CA PHE A 245 -15.72 -1.90 1.66
C PHE A 245 -15.31 -1.99 0.19
N TYR A 246 -14.26 -2.75 -0.10
CA TYR A 246 -13.83 -3.03 -1.47
C TYR A 246 -13.30 -4.45 -1.58
N ASP A 247 -13.43 -5.06 -2.75
CA ASP A 247 -12.84 -6.38 -3.01
C ASP A 247 -11.33 -6.23 -3.28
N SER A 248 -10.50 -6.89 -2.47
CA SER A 248 -9.05 -6.87 -2.64
C SER A 248 -8.60 -7.45 -3.98
N ARG A 249 -9.34 -8.43 -4.54
CA ARG A 249 -9.05 -8.96 -5.88
C ARG A 249 -9.37 -7.93 -6.96
N ALA A 250 -10.53 -7.29 -6.87
CA ALA A 250 -10.91 -6.20 -7.77
C ALA A 250 -9.88 -5.06 -7.76
N SER A 251 -9.34 -4.71 -6.58
CA SER A 251 -8.30 -3.67 -6.44
C SER A 251 -7.11 -3.89 -7.38
N PHE A 252 -6.60 -5.13 -7.47
CA PHE A 252 -5.52 -5.46 -8.40
C PHE A 252 -5.99 -5.49 -9.84
N PHE A 253 -7.13 -6.13 -10.12
CA PHE A 253 -7.53 -6.43 -11.49
C PHE A 253 -8.00 -5.18 -12.23
N GLU A 254 -8.69 -4.28 -11.55
CA GLU A 254 -9.05 -2.99 -12.09
C GLU A 254 -7.83 -2.11 -12.30
N LEU A 255 -6.86 -2.14 -11.37
CA LEU A 255 -5.57 -1.49 -11.58
C LEU A 255 -4.90 -2.04 -12.83
N PHE A 256 -4.73 -3.35 -12.97
CA PHE A 256 -4.07 -3.95 -14.15
C PHE A 256 -4.81 -3.63 -15.44
N THR A 257 -6.13 -3.71 -15.44
CA THR A 257 -6.99 -3.33 -16.58
C THR A 257 -6.75 -1.87 -16.96
N ARG A 258 -6.67 -0.97 -15.97
CA ARG A 258 -6.38 0.44 -16.20
C ARG A 258 -4.96 0.67 -16.71
N LEU A 259 -3.97 -0.05 -16.20
CA LEU A 259 -2.58 0.02 -16.68
C LEU A 259 -2.48 -0.41 -18.15
N ARG A 260 -3.19 -1.48 -18.56
CA ARG A 260 -3.31 -1.90 -19.96
C ARG A 260 -3.95 -0.83 -20.83
N ALA A 261 -5.09 -0.29 -20.39
CA ALA A 261 -5.81 0.76 -21.13
C ALA A 261 -4.96 2.02 -21.33
N LEU A 262 -4.08 2.33 -20.39
CA LEU A 262 -3.13 3.45 -20.47
C LEU A 262 -1.81 3.09 -21.18
N ARG A 263 -1.66 1.84 -21.64
CA ARG A 263 -0.43 1.30 -22.23
C ARG A 263 0.80 1.49 -21.31
N ILE A 264 0.60 1.37 -20.00
CA ILE A 264 1.68 1.32 -19.02
C ILE A 264 2.24 -0.11 -18.94
N ILE A 265 1.39 -1.11 -19.12
CA ILE A 265 1.76 -2.52 -19.31
C ILE A 265 1.12 -3.04 -20.62
N PRO A 266 1.62 -4.14 -21.21
CA PRO A 266 1.05 -4.74 -22.42
C PRO A 266 -0.42 -5.17 -22.30
#